data_AF-A0A535K133-F1
#
_entry.id   AF-A0A535K133-F1
#
_cell.length_a   1.000
_cell.length_b   1.000
_cell.length_c   1.000
_cell.angle_alpha   90.00
_cell.angle_beta   90.00
_cell.angle_gamma   90.00
#
_symmetry.space_group_name_H-M   'P 1'
#
loop_
_entity.id
_entity.type
_entity.pdbx_description
1 polymer ?
#
loop_
_entity_poly.entity_id
_entity_poly.type
_entity_poly.pdbx_seq_one_letter_code
_entity_poly.pdbx_strand_id
1 'polypeptide(L)'
;MTFLVDANVIVYAAIASKYRNSCLEILEAVAAGAAEGKVSTAVFEEVWHLELSGRVGSVRGLAQRAYHVFTPLLPVTDDIDPLDDRARSRLLKR
;
A
#
# COMPACT_ATOMS: atom_id res chain seq x y z
N MET A 1 -13.17 -3.34 -8.19
CA MET A 1 -13.13 -2.77 -6.83
C MET A 1 -11.69 -2.47 -6.54
N THR A 2 -11.39 -1.21 -6.26
CA THR A 2 -10.04 -0.73 -5.98
C THR A 2 -9.78 -0.75 -4.48
N PHE A 3 -8.56 -1.08 -4.05
CA PHE A 3 -8.17 -1.02 -2.63
C PHE A 3 -6.81 -0.35 -2.43
N LEU A 4 -6.64 0.24 -1.25
CA LEU A 4 -5.36 0.81 -0.82
C LEU A 4 -4.48 -0.31 -0.24
N VAL A 5 -3.25 -0.40 -0.73
CA VAL A 5 -2.21 -1.29 -0.20
C VAL A 5 -1.38 -0.51 0.82
N ASP A 6 -1.31 -1.03 2.03
CA ASP A 6 -0.55 -0.46 3.14
C ASP A 6 0.95 -0.81 3.04
N ALA A 7 1.82 -0.02 3.68
CA ALA A 7 3.25 -0.27 3.72
C ALA A 7 3.59 -1.65 4.30
N ASN A 8 2.83 -2.13 5.28
CA ASN A 8 3.05 -3.44 5.87
C ASN A 8 2.90 -4.58 4.86
N VAL A 9 2.02 -4.46 3.86
CA VAL A 9 1.88 -5.49 2.82
C VAL A 9 3.18 -5.60 2.00
N ILE A 10 3.76 -4.45 1.64
CA ILE A 10 5.01 -4.39 0.88
C ILE A 10 6.18 -4.92 1.74
N VAL A 11 6.27 -4.48 2.99
CA VAL A 11 7.36 -4.84 3.91
C VAL A 11 7.30 -6.31 4.29
N TYR A 12 6.14 -6.82 4.68
CA TYR A 12 5.99 -8.23 5.11
C TYR A 12 6.19 -9.22 3.97
N ALA A 13 5.93 -8.84 2.71
CA ALA A 13 6.30 -9.66 1.56
C ALA A 13 7.84 -9.79 1.41
N ALA A 14 8.59 -8.79 1.86
CA ALA A 14 10.05 -8.71 1.70
C ALA A 14 10.84 -9.29 2.88
N ILE A 15 10.22 -9.56 4.03
CA ILE A 15 10.90 -10.02 5.24
C ILE A 15 10.30 -11.33 5.78
N ALA A 16 11.01 -11.98 6.71
CA ALA A 16 10.45 -13.11 7.45
C ALA A 16 9.27 -12.64 8.32
N SER A 17 8.06 -13.07 7.96
CA SER A 17 6.82 -12.72 8.65
C SER A 17 5.81 -13.84 8.46
N LYS A 18 4.94 -14.07 9.44
CA LYS A 18 3.80 -15.00 9.31
C LYS A 18 2.81 -14.57 8.21
N TYR A 19 2.87 -13.30 7.80
CA TYR A 19 2.02 -12.73 6.75
C TYR A 19 2.67 -12.76 5.36
N ARG A 20 3.95 -13.17 5.25
CA ARG A 20 4.76 -13.02 4.03
C ARG A 20 4.06 -13.57 2.79
N ASN A 21 3.54 -14.80 2.86
CA ASN A 21 2.95 -15.45 1.70
C ASN A 21 1.65 -14.77 1.26
N SER A 22 0.78 -14.40 2.20
CA SER A 22 -0.45 -13.66 1.89
C SER A 22 -0.15 -12.28 1.32
N CYS A 23 0.88 -11.60 1.83
CA CYS A 23 1.32 -10.33 1.28
C CYS A 23 1.88 -10.47 -0.15
N LEU A 24 2.67 -11.51 -0.41
CA LEU A 24 3.16 -11.82 -1.75
C LEU A 24 2.02 -12.10 -2.72
N GLU A 25 1.01 -12.88 -2.32
CA GLU A 25 -0.16 -13.18 -3.15
C GLU A 25 -0.90 -11.89 -3.56
N ILE A 26 -1.05 -10.93 -2.64
CA ILE A 26 -1.63 -9.61 -2.95
C ILE A 26 -0.76 -8.87 -3.96
N LEU A 27 0.55 -8.80 -3.75
CA LEU A 27 1.46 -8.08 -4.63
C LEU A 27 1.52 -8.72 -6.03
N GLU A 28 1.51 -10.05 -6.12
CA GLU A 28 1.47 -10.80 -7.38
C GLU A 28 0.15 -10.55 -8.12
N ALA A 29 -0.98 -10.57 -7.43
CA ALA A 29 -2.27 -10.27 -8.02
C ALA A 29 -2.34 -8.84 -8.59
N VAL A 30 -1.76 -7.86 -7.89
CA VAL A 30 -1.66 -6.48 -8.39
C VAL A 30 -0.72 -6.40 -9.59
N ALA A 31 0.49 -6.97 -9.48
CA ALA A 31 1.49 -6.93 -10.56
C ALA A 31 1.01 -7.63 -11.84
N ALA A 32 0.20 -8.69 -11.71
CA ALA A 32 -0.41 -9.40 -12.84
C ALA A 32 -1.68 -8.70 -13.40
N GLY A 33 -2.14 -7.61 -12.79
CA GLY A 33 -3.38 -6.93 -13.17
C GLY A 33 -4.66 -7.71 -12.81
N ALA A 34 -4.56 -8.76 -11.99
CA ALA A 34 -5.70 -9.54 -11.51
C ALA A 34 -6.45 -8.83 -10.36
N ALA A 35 -5.80 -7.87 -9.70
CA ALA A 35 -6.38 -7.07 -8.62
C ALA A 35 -6.02 -5.59 -8.78
N GLU A 36 -6.95 -4.70 -8.46
CA GLU A 36 -6.76 -3.25 -8.59
C GLU A 36 -6.29 -2.63 -7.25
N GLY A 37 -5.02 -2.85 -6.93
CA GLY A 37 -4.36 -2.28 -5.76
C GLY A 37 -3.69 -0.94 -6.08
N LYS A 38 -3.83 0.03 -5.19
CA LYS A 38 -3.19 1.34 -5.28
C LYS A 38 -2.41 1.67 -4.02
N VAL A 39 -1.40 2.52 -4.12
CA VAL A 39 -0.68 3.06 -2.96
C VAL A 39 -0.59 4.57 -3.05
N SER A 40 -0.53 5.23 -1.89
CA SER A 40 -0.29 6.66 -1.79
C SER A 40 1.21 6.97 -1.72
N THR A 41 1.54 8.26 -1.87
CA THR A 41 2.92 8.73 -1.64
C THR A 41 3.38 8.49 -0.20
N ALA A 42 2.49 8.65 0.79
CA ALA A 42 2.80 8.40 2.20
C ALA A 42 3.19 6.94 2.47
N VAL A 43 2.51 5.97 1.82
CA VAL A 43 2.88 4.55 1.89
C VAL A 43 4.30 4.33 1.35
N PHE A 44 4.66 5.01 0.26
CA PHE A 44 6.02 4.93 -0.30
C PHE A 44 7.08 5.53 0.63
N GLU A 45 6.79 6.67 1.24
CA GLU A 45 7.69 7.30 2.20
C GLU A 45 7.95 6.40 3.40
N GLU A 46 6.94 5.69 3.90
CA GLU A 46 7.10 4.72 4.98
C GLU A 46 7.98 3.52 4.56
N VAL A 47 7.71 2.93 3.40
CA VAL A 47 8.54 1.83 2.86
C VAL A 47 9.99 2.28 2.69
N TRP A 48 10.20 3.48 2.16
CA TRP A 48 11.53 4.05 1.97
C TRP A 48 12.22 4.35 3.30
N HIS A 49 11.50 4.90 4.28
CA HIS A 49 12.00 5.11 5.63
C HIS A 49 12.47 3.80 6.26
N LEU A 50 11.68 2.73 6.18
CA LEU A 50 12.04 1.41 6.74
C LEU A 50 13.24 0.78 6.02
N GLU A 51 13.34 0.96 4.70
CA GLU A 51 14.50 0.53 3.92
C GLU A 51 15.78 1.24 4.38
N LEU A 52 15.73 2.58 4.54
CA LEU A 52 16.88 3.38 4.94
C LEU A 52 17.27 3.20 6.42
N SER A 53 16.28 2.99 7.29
CA SER A 53 16.52 2.90 8.74
C SER A 53 17.10 1.55 9.16
N GLY A 54 17.07 0.53 8.29
CA GLY A 54 17.52 -0.84 8.59
C GLY A 54 16.69 -1.57 9.65
N ARG A 55 15.55 -1.00 10.07
CA ARG A 55 14.73 -1.53 11.17
C ARG A 55 14.08 -2.87 10.85
N VAL A 56 13.93 -3.18 9.57
CA VAL A 56 13.33 -4.41 9.05
C VAL A 56 14.37 -5.33 8.39
N GLY A 57 15.65 -5.11 8.69
CA GLY A 57 16.76 -5.82 8.04
C GLY A 57 17.13 -5.22 6.69
N SER A 58 17.93 -5.95 5.90
CA SER A 58 18.40 -5.50 4.60
C SER A 58 17.34 -5.75 3.51
N VAL A 59 16.58 -4.72 3.18
CA VAL A 59 15.53 -4.74 2.12
C VAL A 59 15.85 -3.76 0.99
N ARG A 60 17.13 -3.60 0.65
CA ARG A 60 17.59 -2.63 -0.35
C ARG A 60 16.80 -2.71 -1.67
N GLY A 61 16.42 -1.53 -2.18
CA GLY A 61 15.64 -1.33 -3.40
C GLY A 61 14.18 -1.74 -3.28
N LEU A 62 13.65 -1.98 -2.08
CA LEU A 62 12.24 -2.36 -1.89
C LEU A 62 11.31 -1.23 -2.33
N ALA A 63 11.60 0.01 -1.92
CA ALA A 63 10.80 1.17 -2.32
C ALA A 63 10.80 1.33 -3.86
N GLN A 64 11.96 1.19 -4.50
CA GLN A 64 12.06 1.28 -5.96
C GLN A 64 11.25 0.18 -6.67
N ARG A 65 11.37 -1.08 -6.23
CA ARG A 65 10.62 -2.20 -6.83
C ARG A 65 9.12 -2.03 -6.64
N ALA A 66 8.69 -1.63 -5.45
CA ALA A 66 7.28 -1.35 -5.19
C ALA A 66 6.78 -0.22 -6.11
N TYR A 67 7.58 0.84 -6.36
CA TYR A 67 7.17 1.95 -7.23
C TYR A 67 6.83 1.49 -8.65
N HIS A 68 7.62 0.55 -9.19
CA HIS A 68 7.33 -0.03 -10.49
C HIS A 68 6.04 -0.86 -10.54
N VAL A 69 5.63 -1.48 -9.42
CA VAL A 69 4.38 -2.26 -9.35
C VAL A 69 3.16 -1.34 -9.26
N PHE A 70 3.26 -0.25 -8.49
CA PHE A 70 2.10 0.58 -8.15
C PHE A 70 2.00 1.90 -8.90
N THR A 71 2.91 2.19 -9.85
CA THR A 71 2.81 3.40 -10.66
C THR A 71 1.64 3.32 -11.66
N PRO A 72 0.81 4.37 -11.81
CA PRO A 72 0.87 5.65 -11.09
C PRO A 72 0.27 5.56 -9.68
N LEU A 73 0.86 6.32 -8.75
CA LEU A 73 0.40 6.43 -7.36
C LEU A 73 -0.98 7.09 -7.27
N LEU A 74 -1.68 6.86 -6.17
CA LEU A 74 -2.88 7.65 -5.86
C LEU A 74 -2.50 9.13 -5.78
N PRO A 75 -3.16 9.98 -6.60
CA PRO A 75 -2.89 11.40 -6.56
C PRO A 75 -3.38 11.97 -5.23
N VAL A 76 -2.63 12.95 -4.70
CA VAL A 76 -3.11 13.77 -3.59
C VAL A 76 -3.98 14.86 -4.20
N THR A 77 -5.29 14.70 -4.12
CA THR A 77 -6.28 15.67 -4.58
C THR A 77 -7.14 16.13 -3.41
N ASP A 78 -7.63 17.37 -3.48
CA ASP A 78 -8.60 17.90 -2.50
C ASP A 78 -9.95 17.16 -2.57
N ASP A 79 -10.20 16.45 -3.66
CA ASP A 79 -11.23 15.41 -3.79
C ASP A 79 -10.84 14.18 -2.97
N ILE A 80 -10.84 14.34 -1.64
CA ILE A 80 -10.98 13.21 -0.75
C ILE A 80 -12.46 12.83 -0.87
N ASP A 81 -12.77 11.76 -1.59
CA ASP A 81 -14.10 11.15 -1.47
C ASP A 81 -13.97 9.88 -0.63
N PRO A 82 -13.94 9.97 0.72
CA PRO A 82 -13.62 8.81 1.52
C PRO A 82 -14.87 8.06 1.98
N LEU A 83 -16.09 8.43 1.56
CA LEU A 83 -17.32 7.80 2.04
C LEU A 83 -18.49 8.00 1.05
N ASP A 84 -19.02 6.90 0.49
CA ASP A 84 -20.41 6.82 -0.01
C ASP A 84 -21.31 7.63 0.94
N ASP A 85 -22.23 8.45 0.41
CA ASP A 85 -23.20 9.28 1.16
C ASP A 85 -23.82 8.55 2.36
N ARG A 86 -23.93 7.21 2.28
CA ARG A 86 -24.30 6.34 3.41
C ARG A 86 -23.43 6.49 4.65
N ALA A 87 -22.11 6.55 4.54
CA ALA A 87 -21.22 6.67 5.70
C ALA A 87 -21.13 8.12 6.23
N ARG A 88 -21.36 9.12 5.38
CA ARG A 88 -21.53 10.52 5.80
C ARG A 88 -22.77 10.71 6.69
N SER A 89 -23.88 10.04 6.36
CA SER A 89 -25.13 10.07 7.15
C SER A 89 -25.01 9.47 8.56
N ARG A 90 -24.03 8.58 8.80
CA ARG A 90 -23.80 7.93 10.10
C ARG A 90 -22.96 8.78 11.06
N LEU A 91 -22.09 9.63 10.53
CA LEU A 91 -21.23 10.51 11.34
C LEU A 91 -21.96 11.76 11.84
N LEU A 92 -22.97 12.24 11.11
CA LEU A 92 -23.75 13.44 11.47
C LEU A 92 -24.94 13.17 12.42
N LYS A 93 -25.13 11.92 12.87
CA LYS A 93 -26.16 11.52 13.85
C LYS A 93 -25.60 11.28 15.26
N ARG A 94 -24.48 11.89 15.61
CA ARG A 94 -23.95 11.91 16.98
C ARG A 94 -24.09 13.29 17.60
#